data_AF-A0A3L7RWS3-F1
#
_entry.id   AF-A0A3L7RWS3-F1
#
_cell.length_a   1.000
_cell.length_b   1.000
_cell.length_c   1.000
_cell.angle_alpha   90.00
_cell.angle_beta   90.00
_cell.angle_gamma   90.00
#
_symmetry.space_group_name_H-M   'P 1'
#
loop_
_entity.id
_entity.type
_entity.pdbx_description
1 polymer ?
#
loop_
_entity_poly.entity_id
_entity_poly.type
_entity_poly.pdbx_seq_one_letter_code
_entity_poly.pdbx_strand_id
1 'polypeptide(L)'
;MLRTIIDWEMNRMSIPEPKVEHHEGRGIRSCPIFPELRPILDEAFEIFGDKSEYVVAAPQYRAAANTAMGWKNSNLRTEMTRLLRRAVVSGWPRLFHSMRASRQTELQREFPLHVVCSWLGNSPRIAQQSYLLVTEDDFAKARRRGEGNGGGVTG
;
A
#
# COMPACT_ATOMS: atom_id res chain seq x y z
N MET A 1 -10.14 19.48 1.43
CA MET A 1 -10.34 18.03 1.20
C MET A 1 -9.04 17.21 1.26
N LEU A 2 -7.87 17.70 0.80
CA LEU A 2 -6.58 16.99 0.93
C LEU A 2 -6.10 16.91 2.38
N ARG A 3 -6.29 18.01 3.12
CA ARG A 3 -6.08 18.13 4.58
C ARG A 3 -6.97 17.18 5.41
N THR A 4 -8.04 16.65 4.84
CA THR A 4 -8.97 15.75 5.55
C THR A 4 -8.58 14.28 5.34
N ILE A 5 -7.93 13.97 4.21
CA ILE A 5 -7.42 12.62 3.92
C ILE A 5 -6.04 12.45 4.52
N ILE A 6 -5.16 13.45 4.42
CA ILE A 6 -3.80 13.41 4.95
C ILE A 6 -3.74 14.21 6.25
N ASP A 7 -3.48 13.50 7.34
CA ASP A 7 -3.15 14.07 8.65
C ASP A 7 -1.62 14.10 8.78
N TRP A 8 -1.06 15.28 8.52
CA TRP A 8 0.39 15.53 8.52
C TRP A 8 1.02 15.51 9.91
N GLU A 9 0.24 15.86 10.93
CA GLU A 9 0.68 15.89 12.32
C GLU A 9 0.77 14.47 12.87
N MET A 10 -0.27 13.66 12.64
CA MET A 10 -0.33 12.28 13.12
C MET A 10 0.34 11.27 12.17
N ASN A 11 0.83 11.71 11.01
CA ASN A 11 1.34 10.86 9.93
C ASN A 11 0.34 9.77 9.53
N ARG A 12 -0.92 10.14 9.27
CA ARG A 12 -1.99 9.21 8.92
C ARG A 12 -2.72 9.60 7.65
N MET A 13 -3.25 8.60 6.98
CA MET A 13 -4.14 8.73 5.84
C MET A 13 -5.50 8.12 6.18
N SER A 14 -6.55 8.91 6.04
CA SER A 14 -7.95 8.50 6.17
C SER A 14 -8.46 8.03 4.79
N ILE A 15 -8.66 6.72 4.64
CA ILE A 15 -9.06 6.12 3.37
C ILE A 15 -10.52 5.64 3.47
N PRO A 16 -11.45 6.19 2.67
CA PRO A 16 -12.83 5.76 2.66
C PRO A 16 -12.99 4.28 2.29
N GLU A 17 -13.98 3.64 2.88
CA GLU A 17 -14.37 2.24 2.65
C GLU A 17 -15.88 2.14 2.37
N PRO A 18 -16.36 2.64 1.22
CA PRO A 18 -17.81 2.77 0.97
C PRO A 18 -18.57 1.45 1.10
N LYS A 19 -17.91 0.33 0.76
CA LYS A 19 -18.50 -1.01 0.82
C LYS A 19 -18.89 -1.48 2.23
N VAL A 20 -18.33 -0.85 3.26
CA VAL A 20 -18.58 -1.19 4.66
C VAL A 20 -19.06 0.00 5.47
N GLU A 21 -19.46 1.10 4.80
CA GLU A 21 -19.96 2.31 5.44
C GLU A 21 -21.26 2.06 6.23
N HIS A 22 -22.05 1.07 5.83
CA HIS A 22 -23.27 0.66 6.55
C HIS A 22 -22.99 -0.11 7.84
N HIS A 23 -21.73 -0.46 8.14
CA HIS A 23 -21.37 -1.09 9.41
C HIS A 23 -20.95 -0.04 10.43
N GLU A 24 -21.49 -0.12 11.64
CA GLU A 24 -21.18 0.80 12.73
C GLU A 24 -19.67 0.84 13.03
N GLY A 25 -19.12 2.05 13.18
CA GLY A 25 -17.68 2.26 13.40
C GLY A 25 -16.79 1.98 12.18
N ARG A 26 -17.36 1.76 10.99
CA ARG A 26 -16.65 1.53 9.73
C ARG A 26 -16.92 2.65 8.72
N GLY A 27 -16.45 2.48 7.48
CA GLY A 27 -16.63 3.46 6.40
C GLY A 27 -15.40 4.33 6.12
N ILE A 28 -14.45 4.42 7.06
CA ILE A 28 -13.12 5.01 6.84
C ILE A 28 -12.10 4.16 7.62
N ARG A 29 -10.99 3.80 6.98
CA ARG A 29 -9.83 3.24 7.68
C ARG A 29 -8.71 4.25 7.80
N SER A 30 -7.96 4.16 8.89
CA SER A 30 -6.72 4.90 9.08
C SER A 30 -5.54 4.03 8.66
N CYS A 31 -4.67 4.54 7.79
CA CYS A 31 -3.39 3.93 7.42
C CYS A 31 -2.25 4.88 7.82
N PRO A 32 -1.13 4.41 8.37
CA PRO A 32 0.04 5.27 8.56
C PRO A 32 0.56 5.78 7.20
N ILE A 33 1.10 7.00 7.20
CA ILE A 33 2.01 7.48 6.16
C ILE A 33 3.35 6.85 6.49
N PHE A 34 3.77 5.87 5.68
CA PHE A 34 5.07 5.25 5.88
C PHE A 34 6.20 6.26 5.60
N PRO A 35 7.33 6.21 6.33
CA PRO A 35 8.40 7.20 6.22
C PRO A 35 8.88 7.45 4.78
N GLU A 36 8.93 6.40 3.95
CA GLU A 36 9.31 6.47 2.55
C GLU A 36 8.34 7.27 1.67
N LEU A 37 7.07 7.40 2.09
CA LEU A 37 6.06 8.19 1.36
C LEU A 37 6.06 9.66 1.76
N ARG A 38 6.50 9.97 2.99
CA ARG A 38 6.45 11.34 3.53
C ARG A 38 7.14 12.37 2.62
N PRO A 39 8.40 12.19 2.18
CA PRO A 39 9.05 13.20 1.33
C PRO A 39 8.35 13.37 -0.03
N ILE A 40 7.81 12.28 -0.60
CA ILE A 40 7.07 12.33 -1.88
C ILE A 40 5.78 13.13 -1.72
N LEU A 41 5.08 12.94 -0.60
CA LEU A 41 3.85 13.66 -0.30
C LEU A 41 4.12 15.13 0.04
N ASP A 42 5.18 15.42 0.80
CA ASP A 42 5.59 16.80 1.12
C ASP A 42 5.91 17.57 -0.18
N GLU A 43 6.74 17.01 -1.07
CA GLU A 43 7.06 17.62 -2.37
C GLU A 43 5.78 17.88 -3.21
N ALA A 44 4.89 16.89 -3.28
CA ALA A 44 3.62 17.05 -4.00
C ALA A 44 2.74 18.13 -3.35
N PHE A 45 2.73 18.24 -2.02
CA PHE A 45 1.97 19.25 -1.30
C PHE A 45 2.57 20.65 -1.48
N GLU A 46 3.88 20.80 -1.51
CA GLU A 46 4.54 22.08 -1.83
C GLU A 46 4.16 22.57 -3.24
N ILE A 47 4.13 21.66 -4.22
CA ILE A 47 3.84 22.02 -5.62
C ILE A 47 2.34 22.26 -5.85
N PHE A 48 1.46 21.48 -5.20
CA PHE A 48 0.04 21.40 -5.53
C PHE A 48 -0.94 21.67 -4.37
N GLY A 49 -0.47 21.85 -3.14
CA GLY A 49 -1.29 21.90 -1.93
C GLY A 49 -2.33 23.03 -1.91
N ASP A 50 -2.00 24.16 -2.54
CA ASP A 50 -2.92 25.29 -2.71
C ASP A 50 -3.72 25.23 -4.01
N LYS A 51 -3.38 24.30 -4.91
CA LYS A 51 -3.96 24.18 -6.26
C LYS A 51 -5.02 23.09 -6.35
N SER A 52 -4.98 22.10 -5.48
CA SER A 52 -5.87 20.96 -5.50
C SER A 52 -6.16 20.45 -4.09
N GLU A 53 -7.39 20.03 -3.90
CA GLU A 53 -7.80 19.33 -2.70
C GLU A 53 -7.72 17.79 -2.82
N TYR A 54 -7.31 17.26 -3.98
CA TYR A 54 -7.16 15.82 -4.21
C TYR A 54 -5.70 15.43 -4.38
N VAL A 55 -5.33 14.28 -3.80
CA VAL A 55 -4.01 13.63 -4.01
C VAL A 55 -3.83 13.26 -5.50
N VAL A 56 -4.88 12.74 -6.13
CA VAL A 56 -4.93 12.52 -7.59
C VAL A 56 -5.78 13.62 -8.21
N ALA A 57 -5.13 14.73 -8.56
CA ALA A 57 -5.76 15.99 -8.95
C ALA A 57 -6.06 16.13 -10.44
N ALA A 58 -5.33 15.41 -11.30
CA ALA A 58 -5.36 15.68 -12.75
C ALA A 58 -6.80 15.57 -13.30
N PRO A 59 -7.31 16.61 -14.01
CA PRO A 59 -8.71 16.70 -14.40
C PRO A 59 -9.23 15.47 -15.15
N GLN A 60 -8.40 14.88 -16.02
CA GLN A 60 -8.74 13.69 -16.78
C GLN A 60 -9.00 12.46 -15.90
N TYR A 61 -8.25 12.30 -14.79
CA TYR A 61 -8.47 11.18 -13.88
C TYR A 61 -9.72 11.39 -13.04
N ARG A 62 -9.96 12.63 -12.60
CA ARG A 62 -11.16 13.00 -11.83
C ARG A 62 -12.43 12.86 -12.65
N ALA A 63 -12.45 13.39 -13.87
CA ALA A 63 -13.58 13.28 -14.78
C ALA A 63 -13.92 11.81 -15.08
N ALA A 64 -12.91 10.97 -15.34
CA ALA A 64 -13.12 9.54 -15.55
C ALA A 64 -13.62 8.81 -14.29
N ALA A 65 -13.09 9.17 -13.10
CA ALA A 65 -13.46 8.56 -11.83
C ALA A 65 -14.88 8.95 -11.38
N ASN A 66 -15.34 10.16 -11.69
CA ASN A 66 -16.64 10.69 -11.28
C ASN A 66 -17.78 10.17 -12.19
N THR A 67 -17.80 8.87 -12.43
CA THR A 67 -18.85 8.15 -13.18
C THR A 67 -19.33 6.97 -12.33
N ALA A 68 -20.45 6.33 -12.72
CA ALA A 68 -20.94 5.12 -12.04
C ALA A 68 -19.91 3.98 -11.97
N MET A 69 -18.92 3.97 -12.88
CA MET A 69 -17.86 2.97 -12.93
C MET A 69 -16.68 3.28 -11.97
N GLY A 70 -16.66 4.48 -11.36
CA GLY A 70 -15.64 4.89 -10.41
C GLY A 70 -14.22 4.92 -10.99
N TRP A 71 -13.23 4.76 -10.11
CA TRP A 71 -11.79 4.74 -10.46
C TRP A 71 -11.38 3.64 -11.45
N LYS A 72 -12.25 2.64 -11.70
CA LYS A 72 -12.01 1.64 -12.75
C LYS A 72 -11.90 2.28 -14.12
N ASN A 73 -12.59 3.39 -14.35
CA ASN A 73 -12.60 4.11 -15.62
C ASN A 73 -11.40 5.07 -15.80
N SER A 74 -10.67 5.40 -14.72
CA SER A 74 -9.53 6.34 -14.76
C SER A 74 -8.26 5.77 -15.41
N ASN A 75 -8.26 4.50 -15.83
CA ASN A 75 -7.14 3.86 -16.56
C ASN A 75 -5.76 3.97 -15.88
N LEU A 76 -5.71 4.10 -14.55
CA LEU A 76 -4.45 4.19 -13.78
C LEU A 76 -3.51 3.01 -14.03
N ARG A 77 -4.07 1.82 -14.31
CA ARG A 77 -3.30 0.62 -14.65
C ARG A 77 -2.50 0.82 -15.94
N THR A 78 -3.12 1.43 -16.95
CA THR A 78 -2.49 1.69 -18.25
C THR A 78 -1.31 2.62 -18.09
N GLU A 79 -1.49 3.70 -17.32
CA GLU A 79 -0.43 4.66 -17.07
C GLU A 79 0.74 4.04 -16.32
N MET A 80 0.48 3.29 -15.23
CA MET A 80 1.55 2.61 -14.52
C MET A 80 2.26 1.58 -15.41
N THR A 81 1.52 0.84 -16.26
CA THR A 81 2.13 -0.10 -17.22
C THR A 81 3.04 0.62 -18.23
N ARG A 82 2.67 1.83 -18.65
CA ARG A 82 3.48 2.68 -19.53
C ARG A 82 4.76 3.13 -18.83
N LEU A 83 4.70 3.49 -17.55
CA LEU A 83 5.87 3.83 -16.73
C LEU A 83 6.80 2.63 -16.56
N LEU A 84 6.28 1.44 -16.25
CA LEU A 84 7.08 0.21 -16.15
C LEU A 84 7.83 -0.07 -17.45
N ARG A 85 7.17 0.05 -18.61
CA ARG A 85 7.82 -0.12 -19.92
C ARG A 85 8.94 0.90 -20.14
N ARG A 86 8.73 2.16 -19.76
CA ARG A 86 9.76 3.21 -19.86
C ARG A 86 10.96 2.92 -18.96
N ALA A 87 10.74 2.30 -17.81
CA ALA A 87 11.78 1.85 -16.89
C ALA A 87 12.41 0.49 -17.28
N VAL A 88 12.05 -0.07 -18.45
CA VAL A 88 12.52 -1.39 -18.91
C VAL A 88 12.14 -2.52 -17.92
N VAL A 89 11.05 -2.33 -17.18
CA VAL A 89 10.48 -3.33 -16.27
C VAL A 89 9.34 -4.05 -16.97
N SER A 90 9.34 -5.38 -16.91
CA SER A 90 8.24 -6.20 -17.43
C SER A 90 6.93 -5.88 -16.70
N GLY A 91 5.81 -5.89 -17.45
CA GLY A 91 4.51 -5.57 -16.87
C GLY A 91 4.09 -6.60 -15.81
N TRP A 92 3.67 -6.15 -14.63
CA TRP A 92 3.27 -7.05 -13.56
C TRP A 92 1.85 -7.60 -13.75
N PRO A 93 1.63 -8.92 -13.62
CA PRO A 93 0.29 -9.49 -13.61
C PRO A 93 -0.46 -8.97 -12.38
N ARG A 94 -1.75 -8.64 -12.55
CA ARG A 94 -2.62 -8.08 -11.49
C ARG A 94 -1.99 -6.87 -10.73
N LEU A 95 -1.16 -6.07 -11.40
CA LEU A 95 -0.43 -4.88 -10.93
C LEU A 95 -0.75 -4.38 -9.50
N PHE A 96 -1.83 -3.62 -9.29
CA PHE A 96 -2.14 -3.04 -7.97
C PHE A 96 -2.52 -4.07 -6.91
N HIS A 97 -3.10 -5.21 -7.30
CA HIS A 97 -3.31 -6.31 -6.39
C HIS A 97 -1.96 -6.87 -5.91
N SER A 98 -1.02 -7.11 -6.84
CA SER A 98 0.33 -7.64 -6.58
C SER A 98 1.23 -6.65 -5.81
N MET A 99 1.04 -5.34 -5.97
CA MET A 99 1.74 -4.34 -5.14
C MET A 99 1.23 -4.34 -3.70
N ARG A 100 -0.08 -4.32 -3.49
CA ARG A 100 -0.70 -4.33 -2.15
C ARG A 100 -0.33 -5.59 -1.38
N ALA A 101 -0.40 -6.70 -2.08
CA ALA A 101 0.10 -8.01 -1.76
C ALA A 101 1.53 -8.06 -1.18
N SER A 102 2.52 -7.58 -1.95
CA SER A 102 3.90 -7.51 -1.51
C SER A 102 4.00 -6.66 -0.25
N ARG A 103 3.34 -5.48 -0.24
CA ARG A 103 3.35 -4.61 0.93
C ARG A 103 2.71 -5.25 2.17
N GLN A 104 1.66 -6.06 2.00
CA GLN A 104 1.06 -6.82 3.08
C GLN A 104 2.06 -7.83 3.68
N THR A 105 2.82 -8.51 2.84
CA THR A 105 3.84 -9.49 3.27
C THR A 105 4.93 -8.80 4.09
N GLU A 106 5.45 -7.68 3.59
CA GLU A 106 6.46 -6.87 4.29
C GLU A 106 5.95 -6.44 5.67
N LEU A 107 4.77 -5.85 5.74
CA LEU A 107 4.21 -5.35 7.01
C LEU A 107 3.90 -6.48 8.00
N GLN A 108 3.50 -7.66 7.53
CA GLN A 108 3.23 -8.81 8.40
C GLN A 108 4.50 -9.41 9.02
N ARG A 109 5.68 -9.09 8.51
CA ARG A 109 6.96 -9.45 9.15
C ARG A 109 7.23 -8.59 10.38
N GLU A 110 6.62 -7.41 10.47
CA GLU A 110 6.87 -6.40 11.50
C GLU A 110 5.68 -6.22 12.46
N PHE A 111 4.45 -6.40 11.97
CA PHE A 111 3.22 -6.10 12.70
C PHE A 111 2.24 -7.28 12.70
N PRO A 112 1.41 -7.43 13.76
CA PRO A 112 0.39 -8.46 13.82
C PRO A 112 -0.61 -8.40 12.65
N LEU A 113 -1.07 -9.56 12.20
CA LEU A 113 -2.01 -9.72 11.08
C LEU A 113 -3.22 -8.77 11.13
N HIS A 114 -3.88 -8.66 12.29
CA HIS A 114 -5.08 -7.84 12.43
C HIS A 114 -4.80 -6.33 12.28
N VAL A 115 -3.61 -5.87 12.68
CA VAL A 115 -3.15 -4.48 12.53
C VAL A 115 -2.96 -4.16 11.05
N VAL A 116 -2.23 -5.02 10.33
CA VAL A 116 -1.98 -4.85 8.88
C VAL A 116 -3.30 -4.90 8.09
N CYS A 117 -4.18 -5.84 8.41
CA CYS A 117 -5.51 -5.94 7.81
C CYS A 117 -6.35 -4.67 8.03
N SER A 118 -6.25 -4.04 9.21
CA SER A 118 -6.91 -2.76 9.50
C SER A 118 -6.42 -1.65 8.58
N TRP A 119 -5.10 -1.48 8.43
CA TRP A 119 -4.50 -0.44 7.57
C TRP A 119 -4.76 -0.64 6.08
N LEU A 120 -4.70 -1.89 5.62
CA LEU A 120 -4.89 -2.18 4.21
C LEU A 120 -6.38 -2.26 3.87
N GLY A 121 -7.27 -2.68 4.77
CA GLY A 121 -8.70 -2.80 4.47
C GLY A 121 -9.06 -4.14 3.81
N ASN A 122 -8.52 -5.24 4.32
CA ASN A 122 -8.91 -6.61 3.97
C ASN A 122 -9.11 -7.44 5.24
N SER A 123 -9.78 -8.58 5.13
CA SER A 123 -9.96 -9.49 6.26
C SER A 123 -8.74 -10.40 6.45
N PRO A 124 -8.52 -10.92 7.68
CA PRO A 124 -7.50 -11.95 7.94
C PRO A 124 -7.60 -13.16 7.00
N ARG A 125 -8.82 -13.58 6.67
CA ARG A 125 -9.06 -14.67 5.71
C ARG A 125 -8.52 -14.32 4.32
N ILE A 126 -8.83 -13.12 3.81
CA ILE A 126 -8.32 -12.67 2.51
C ILE A 126 -6.80 -12.51 2.56
N ALA A 127 -6.26 -11.97 3.65
CA ALA A 127 -4.82 -11.84 3.86
C ALA A 127 -4.09 -13.19 3.80
N GLN A 128 -4.60 -14.20 4.49
CA GLN A 128 -4.05 -15.56 4.52
C GLN A 128 -4.13 -16.26 3.15
N GLN A 129 -5.18 -16.00 2.37
CA GLN A 129 -5.29 -16.48 0.98
C GLN A 129 -4.30 -15.79 0.04
N SER A 130 -3.86 -14.59 0.41
CA SER A 130 -3.06 -13.74 -0.45
C SER A 130 -1.56 -13.98 -0.24
N TYR A 131 -1.02 -14.09 0.98
CA TYR A 131 0.44 -14.02 1.17
C TYR A 131 1.04 -14.83 2.33
N LEU A 132 1.90 -15.77 1.93
CA LEU A 132 3.19 -16.13 2.54
C LEU A 132 4.17 -16.27 1.37
N LEU A 133 4.35 -15.20 0.58
CA LEU A 133 5.18 -15.28 -0.61
C LEU A 133 6.63 -15.37 -0.14
N VAL A 134 7.22 -16.54 -0.31
CA VAL A 134 8.61 -16.80 0.05
C VAL A 134 9.50 -15.97 -0.88
N THR A 135 10.31 -15.12 -0.28
CA THR A 135 11.26 -14.25 -0.97
C THR A 135 12.69 -14.78 -0.83
N GLU A 136 13.59 -14.36 -1.71
CA GLU A 136 15.02 -14.66 -1.57
C GLU A 136 15.60 -14.19 -0.23
N ASP A 137 15.10 -13.09 0.31
CA ASP A 137 15.48 -12.61 1.64
C ASP A 137 15.11 -13.59 2.76
N ASP A 138 14.00 -14.34 2.60
CA ASP A 138 13.61 -15.38 3.56
C ASP A 138 14.62 -16.54 3.51
N PHE A 139 15.06 -16.95 2.31
CA PHE A 139 16.12 -17.94 2.14
C PHE A 139 17.44 -17.46 2.76
N ALA A 140 17.85 -16.22 2.47
CA ALA A 140 19.07 -15.63 3.02
C ALA A 140 19.02 -15.54 4.55
N LYS A 141 17.89 -15.12 5.12
CA LYS A 141 17.67 -15.04 6.57
C LYS A 141 17.67 -16.42 7.23
N ALA A 142 17.08 -17.43 6.61
CA ALA A 142 17.07 -18.80 7.11
C ALA A 142 18.48 -19.40 7.14
N ARG A 143 19.29 -19.19 6.08
CA ARG A 143 20.69 -19.65 6.02
C ARG A 143 21.56 -19.06 7.13
N ARG A 144 21.44 -17.75 7.40
CA ARG A 144 22.19 -17.07 8.47
C ARG A 144 21.88 -17.60 9.88
N ARG A 145 20.66 -18.10 10.11
CA ARG A 145 20.29 -18.70 11.42
C ARG A 145 20.92 -20.06 11.67
N GLY A 146 21.36 -20.78 10.63
CA GLY A 146 22.04 -22.07 10.76
C GLY A 146 23.53 -21.97 11.13
N GLU A 147 24.15 -20.82 10.92
CA GLU A 147 25.61 -20.63 11.07
C GLU A 147 26.03 -20.23 12.51
N GLY A 148 25.08 -20.02 13.42
CA GLY A 148 25.33 -19.52 14.79
C GLY A 148 25.25 -20.55 15.93
N ASN A 149 24.96 -21.83 15.67
CA ASN A 149 24.75 -22.84 16.73
C ASN A 149 25.77 -24.00 16.74
N GLY A 150 26.92 -23.85 16.07
CA GLY A 150 27.98 -24.85 16.01
C GLY A 150 29.09 -24.70 17.06
N GLY A 151 28.82 -24.12 18.23
CA GLY A 151 29.86 -23.81 19.23
C GLY A 151 29.65 -24.51 20.58
N GLY A 152 30.38 -25.61 20.81
CA GLY A 152 30.80 -26.02 22.15
C GLY A 152 30.39 -27.43 22.63
N VAL A 153 30.90 -28.50 21.99
CA VAL A 153 31.18 -29.75 22.72
C VAL A 153 32.68 -30.02 22.59
N THR A 154 33.41 -29.69 23.64
CA THR A 154 34.73 -30.22 24.04
C THR A 154 34.74 -29.98 25.55
N GLY A 155 34.72 -30.98 26.43
CA GLY A 155 35.61 -32.13 26.54
C GLY A 155 36.14 -32.08 27.96
#